data_AF-A0A8S0UIN9-F1
#
_entry.id   AF-A0A8S0UIN9-F1
#
_cell.length_a   1.000
_cell.length_b   1.000
_cell.length_c   1.000
_cell.angle_alpha   90.00
_cell.angle_beta   90.00
_cell.angle_gamma   90.00
#
_symmetry.space_group_name_H-M   'P 1'
#
loop_
_entity.id
_entity.type
_entity.pdbx_description
1 polymer ?
#
loop_
_entity_poly.entity_id
_entity_poly.type
_entity_poly.pdbx_seq_one_letter_code
_entity_poly.pdbx_strand_id
1 'polypeptide(L)' 'MEPMSALYRIGRGELPSIPDSLSSDARNFILKCLQVDASARPTASELLDHPFVKRPLPASSGSASPYNFGQRI' A
#
# COMPACT_ATOMS: atom_id res chain seq x y z
N MET A 1 12.89 -15.65 8.06
CA MET A 1 13.49 -14.30 8.00
C MET A 1 13.81 -13.93 9.43
N GLU A 2 15.09 -13.85 9.78
CA GLU A 2 15.46 -13.42 11.13
C GLU A 2 15.04 -11.95 11.30
N PRO A 3 14.22 -11.58 12.29
CA PRO A 3 13.68 -10.22 12.44
C PRO A 3 14.76 -9.15 12.45
N MET A 4 15.94 -9.48 12.98
CA MET A 4 17.11 -8.59 12.98
C MET A 4 17.63 -8.27 11.57
N SER A 5 17.53 -9.21 10.62
CA SER A 5 17.94 -8.97 9.23
C SER A 5 17.04 -7.96 8.53
N ALA A 6 15.74 -7.96 8.82
CA ALA A 6 14.80 -7.00 8.24
C ALA A 6 15.06 -5.59 8.78
N LEU A 7 15.25 -5.45 10.09
CA LEU A 7 15.58 -4.16 10.72
C LEU A 7 16.86 -3.54 10.15
N TYR A 8 17.91 -4.35 9.96
CA TYR A 8 19.17 -3.90 9.39
C TYR A 8 18.99 -3.38 7.95
N ARG A 9 18.25 -4.11 7.12
CA ARG A 9 17.96 -3.72 5.73
C ARG A 9 17.13 -2.45 5.65
N ILE A 10 16.13 -2.30 6.52
CA ILE A 10 15.33 -1.08 6.65
C ILE A 10 16.22 0.11 7.03
N GLY A 11 17.10 -0.04 8.02
CA GLY A 11 18.03 1.01 8.44
C GLY A 11 18.99 1.46 7.32
N ARG A 12 19.27 0.59 6.36
CA ARG A 12 20.06 0.90 5.15
C ARG A 12 19.23 1.48 4.00
N GLY A 13 17.91 1.60 4.16
CA GLY A 13 17.00 1.99 3.09
C GLY A 13 16.88 0.95 1.98
N GLU A 14 17.19 -0.32 2.24
CA GLU A 14 17.01 -1.38 1.25
C GLU A 14 15.53 -1.70 1.08
N LEU A 15 15.05 -1.55 -0.16
CA LEU A 15 13.69 -1.95 -0.51
C LEU A 15 13.55 -3.48 -0.51
N PRO A 16 12.40 -4.01 -0.08
CA PRO A 16 12.09 -5.42 -0.26
C PRO A 16 11.93 -5.72 -1.76
N SER A 17 12.24 -6.95 -2.17
CA SER A 17 11.92 -7.43 -3.51
C SER A 17 10.41 -7.46 -3.69
N ILE A 18 9.89 -6.72 -4.68
CA ILE A 18 8.47 -6.70 -5.01
C ILE A 18 8.19 -7.82 -6.03
N PRO A 19 7.26 -8.74 -5.77
CA PRO A 19 6.95 -9.83 -6.70
C PRO A 19 6.45 -9.33 -8.06
N ASP A 20 6.89 -9.99 -9.14
CA ASP A 20 6.43 -9.70 -10.51
C ASP A 20 5.01 -10.22 -10.80
N SER A 21 4.45 -11.04 -9.91
CA SER A 21 3.05 -11.47 -9.97
C SER A 21 2.06 -10.33 -9.71
N LEU A 22 2.53 -9.21 -9.16
CA LEU A 22 1.70 -8.03 -8.90
C LEU A 22 1.52 -7.21 -10.17
N SER A 23 0.32 -6.63 -10.34
CA SER A 23 0.06 -5.66 -11.41
C SER A 23 1.03 -4.48 -11.38
N SER A 24 1.32 -3.87 -12.53
CA SER A 24 2.19 -2.69 -12.63
C SER A 24 1.76 -1.57 -11.69
N ASP A 25 0.45 -1.32 -11.55
CA ASP A 25 -0.08 -0.31 -10.62
C ASP A 25 0.21 -0.67 -9.16
N ALA A 26 0.02 -1.93 -8.77
CA ALA A 26 0.28 -2.39 -7.41
C ALA A 26 1.76 -2.25 -7.05
N ARG A 27 2.64 -2.64 -7.97
CA ARG A 27 4.10 -2.48 -7.82
C ARG A 27 4.48 -1.02 -7.68
N ASN A 28 3.93 -0.14 -8.54
CA ASN A 28 4.19 1.30 -8.48
C ASN A 28 3.70 1.91 -7.15
N PHE A 29 2.50 1.53 -6.71
CA PHE A 29 1.93 1.99 -5.45
C PHE A 29 2.81 1.61 -4.25
N ILE A 30 3.27 0.36 -4.17
CA ILE A 30 4.17 -0.10 -3.10
C ILE A 30 5.48 0.70 -3.09
N LEU A 31 6.08 0.96 -4.26
CA LEU A 31 7.31 1.75 -4.37
C LEU A 31 7.12 3.21 -3.93
N LYS A 32 5.94 3.80 -4.17
CA LYS A 32 5.59 5.13 -3.65
C LYS A 32 5.45 5.12 -2.12
N CYS A 33 4.86 4.07 -1.56
CA CYS A 33 4.69 3.93 -0.11
C CYS A 33 6.02 3.71 0.63
N LEU A 34 6.98 3.03 -0.01
CA LEU A 34 8.27 2.65 0.58
C LEU A 34 9.42 3.61 0.22
N GLN A 35 9.13 4.85 -0.17
CA GLN A 35 10.18 5.86 -0.38
C GLN A 35 11.08 6.01 0.85
N VAL A 36 12.39 5.87 0.64
CA VAL A 36 13.41 5.95 1.70
C VAL A 36 13.59 7.39 2.15
N ASP A 37 13.62 8.33 1.20
CA ASP A 37 13.59 9.76 1.50
C ASP A 37 12.17 10.14 1.93
N ALA A 38 12.04 10.57 3.19
CA ALA A 38 10.78 11.01 3.77
C ALA A 38 10.18 12.21 3.01
N SER A 39 11.01 13.08 2.44
CA SER A 39 10.57 14.27 1.69
C SER A 39 9.99 13.91 0.32
N ALA A 40 10.44 12.79 -0.26
CA ALA A 40 9.92 12.26 -1.52
C ALA A 40 8.66 11.40 -1.34
N ARG A 41 8.26 11.11 -0.09
CA ARG A 41 7.11 10.26 0.21
C ARG A 41 5.80 11.01 -0.09
N PRO A 42 4.93 10.49 -0.97
CA PRO A 42 3.65 11.13 -1.23
C PRO A 42 2.76 11.16 0.02
N THR A 43 1.92 12.17 0.11
CA THR A 43 0.88 12.28 1.13
C THR A 43 -0.17 11.18 0.96
N ALA A 44 -0.92 10.90 2.03
CA ALA A 44 -2.02 9.95 1.97
C ALA A 44 -3.05 10.33 0.89
N SER A 45 -3.35 11.62 0.73
CA SER A 45 -4.28 12.12 -0.30
C SER A 45 -3.78 11.83 -1.71
N GLU A 46 -2.48 12.00 -1.98
CA GLU A 46 -1.89 11.66 -3.29
C GLU A 46 -1.86 10.15 -3.54
N LEU A 47 -1.61 9.34 -2.50
CA LEU A 47 -1.66 7.88 -2.61
C LEU A 47 -3.09 7.37 -2.87
N LEU A 48 -4.09 7.99 -2.25
CA LEU A 48 -5.51 7.69 -2.51
C LEU A 48 -5.93 8.02 -3.95
N ASP A 49 -5.22 8.93 -4.61
CA ASP A 49 -5.44 9.25 -6.02
C ASP A 49 -4.84 8.21 -6.99
N HIS A 50 -4.00 7.30 -6.50
CA HIS A 50 -3.28 6.34 -7.33
C HIS A 50 -4.23 5.34 -8.03
N PRO A 51 -3.99 4.96 -9.31
CA PRO A 51 -4.84 4.02 -10.05
C PRO A 51 -5.09 2.69 -9.34
N PHE A 52 -4.09 2.17 -8.62
CA PHE A 52 -4.23 0.96 -7.80
C PHE A 52 -5.39 1.04 -6.80
N VAL A 53 -5.61 2.21 -6.19
CA VAL A 53 -6.64 2.44 -5.16
C VAL A 53 -7.95 2.91 -5.79
N LYS A 54 -7.87 3.79 -6.79
CA LYS A 54 -9.06 4.34 -7.46
C LYS A 54 -9.81 3.33 -8.33
N ARG A 55 -9.14 2.28 -8.83
CA ARG A 55 -9.80 1.30 -9.69
C ARG A 55 -10.94 0.63 -8.92
N PRO A 56 -12.20 0.75 -9.38
CA PRO A 56 -13.29 0.03 -8.76
C PRO A 56 -13.00 -1.47 -8.85
N LEU A 57 -13.26 -2.19 -7.76
CA LEU A 57 -13.21 -3.64 -7.78
C LEU A 57 -14.17 -4.12 -8.89
N PRO A 58 -13.77 -5.11 -9.70
CA PRO A 58 -14.70 -5.71 -10.65
C PRO A 58 -15.95 -6.15 -9.88
N ALA A 59 -17.12 -5.81 -10.39
CA ALA A 59 -18.40 -6.12 -9.76
C ALA A 59 -18.60 -7.64 -9.68
N SER A 60 -18.05 -8.26 -8.64
CA SER A 60 -18.30 -9.65 -8.28
C SER A 60 -18.07 -9.79 -6.78
N SER A 61 -19.20 -10.02 -6.10
CA SER A 61 -19.33 -10.33 -4.68
C SER A 61 -18.83 -9.24 -3.73
N GLY A 62 -19.57 -8.14 -3.69
CA GLY A 62 -19.54 -7.25 -2.54
C GLY A 62 -19.88 -8.05 -1.28
N SER A 63 -18.87 -8.35 -0.45
CA SER A 63 -19.11 -8.56 0.97
C SER A 63 -19.31 -7.17 1.56
N ALA A 64 -20.52 -6.63 1.39
CA ALA A 64 -20.96 -5.54 2.25
C ALA A 64 -20.84 -6.06 3.68
N SER A 65 -19.83 -5.60 4.42
CA SER A 65 -19.80 -5.85 5.86
C SER A 65 -21.08 -5.23 6.44
N PRO A 66 -21.94 -6.01 7.11
CA PRO A 66 -23.20 -5.51 7.64
C PRO A 66 -23.03 -4.50 8.80
N TYR A 67 -21.79 -4.25 9.23
CA TYR A 67 -21.48 -3.27 10.28
C TYR A 67 -21.15 -1.90 9.68
N ASN A 68 -22.18 -1.21 9.23
CA ASN A 68 -22.17 0.26 9.19
C ASN A 68 -23.59 0.78 9.37
N PHE A 69 -24.08 0.70 10.61
CA PHE A 69 -25.20 1.53 11.05
C PHE A 69 -24.91 2.08 12.44
N GLY A 70 -24.48 3.35 12.47
CA GLY A 70 -24.78 4.28 13.55
C GLY A 70 -24.07 4.07 14.89
N GLN A 71 -22.98 4.80 15.10
CA GLN A 71 -22.77 5.48 16.37
C GLN A 71 -22.01 6.80 16.15
N ARG A 72 -22.78 7.83 15.77
CA ARG A 72 -22.52 9.19 16.22
C ARG A 72 -23.01 9.25 17.67
N ILE A 73 -22.10 9.43 18.62
CA ILE A 73 -22.32 10.18 19.86
C ILE A 73 -21.19 11.20 19.97
#